data_AF-A0A1W1BVL5-F1
#
_entry.id   AF-A0A1W1BVL5-F1
#
_cell.length_a   1.000
_cell.length_b   1.000
_cell.length_c   1.000
_cell.angle_alpha   90.00
_cell.angle_beta   90.00
_cell.angle_gamma   90.00
#
_symmetry.space_group_name_H-M   'P 1'
#
loop_
_entity.id
_entity.type
_entity.pdbx_description
1 polymer ?
#
loop_
_entity_poly.entity_id
_entity_poly.type
_entity_poly.pdbx_seq_one_letter_code
_entity_poly.pdbx_strand_id
1 'polypeptide(L)' 'MQTIHINVDENKVDVLLNIIKNLKEDIVDSYTVSPVECKDAFYDTRKKRLQQLRKDIKSGKVTMYDFDTSTDDLMKELQA' A
#
# COMPACT_ATOMS: atom_id res chain seq x y z
N MET A 1 -21.81 -27.58 -11.36
CA MET A 1 -20.82 -26.70 -10.68
C MET A 1 -20.68 -25.43 -11.50
N GLN A 2 -20.98 -24.27 -10.92
CA GLN A 2 -20.74 -22.96 -11.54
C GLN A 2 -19.70 -22.21 -10.69
N THR A 3 -18.79 -21.50 -11.35
CA THR A 3 -17.77 -20.68 -10.69
C THR A 3 -18.15 -19.22 -10.86
N ILE A 4 -18.17 -18.47 -9.75
CA ILE A 4 -18.43 -17.03 -9.73
C ILE A 4 -17.14 -16.31 -9.39
N HIS A 5 -16.74 -15.35 -10.22
CA HIS A 5 -15.63 -14.44 -9.94
C HIS A 5 -16.18 -13.11 -9.41
N ILE A 6 -15.73 -12.70 -8.23
CA ILE A 6 -16.14 -11.46 -7.58
C ILE A 6 -14.89 -10.63 -7.31
N ASN A 7 -14.84 -9.41 -7.86
CA ASN A 7 -13.83 -8.43 -7.49
C ASN A 7 -14.29 -7.69 -6.23
N VAL A 8 -13.44 -7.66 -5.21
CA VAL A 8 -13.76 -7.11 -3.89
C VAL A 8 -12.64 -6.18 -3.48
N ASP A 9 -12.97 -5.02 -2.93
CA ASP A 9 -11.99 -4.15 -2.29
C ASP A 9 -11.33 -4.86 -1.10
N GLU A 10 -10.01 -4.71 -0.95
CA GLU A 10 -9.22 -5.38 0.10
C GLU A 10 -9.81 -5.17 1.50
N ASN A 11 -10.26 -3.94 1.80
CA ASN A 11 -10.86 -3.57 3.09
C ASN A 11 -12.24 -4.23 3.35
N LYS A 12 -12.81 -4.93 2.38
CA LYS A 12 -14.13 -5.59 2.46
C LYS A 12 -14.06 -7.11 2.32
N VAL A 13 -12.86 -7.68 2.13
CA VAL A 13 -12.67 -9.13 1.98
C VAL A 13 -13.17 -9.89 3.22
N ASP A 14 -12.87 -9.41 4.41
CA ASP A 14 -13.31 -10.04 5.67
C ASP A 14 -14.84 -10.10 5.79
N VAL A 15 -15.53 -9.07 5.31
CA VAL A 15 -17.00 -9.01 5.31
C VAL A 15 -17.56 -10.09 4.38
N LEU A 16 -17.02 -10.22 3.18
CA LEU A 16 -17.48 -11.24 2.23
C LEU A 16 -17.19 -12.65 2.74
N LEU A 17 -16.02 -12.88 3.34
CA LEU A 17 -15.66 -14.16 3.93
C LEU A 17 -16.61 -14.55 5.07
N ASN A 18 -17.01 -13.58 5.92
CA ASN A 18 -18.00 -13.83 6.95
C ASN A 18 -19.38 -14.18 6.38
N ILE A 19 -19.80 -13.55 5.28
CA ILE A 19 -21.05 -13.91 4.60
C ILE A 19 -20.96 -15.35 4.09
N ILE A 20 -19.88 -15.69 3.38
CA ILE A 20 -19.69 -17.04 2.81
C ILE A 20 -19.69 -18.11 3.91
N LYS A 21 -19.01 -17.87 5.03
CA LYS A 21 -18.98 -18.81 6.17
C LYS A 21 -20.33 -19.01 6.86
N ASN A 22 -21.21 -18.01 6.81
CA ASN A 22 -22.53 -18.05 7.42
C ASN A 22 -23.63 -18.51 6.45
N LEU A 23 -23.30 -18.75 5.18
CA LEU A 23 -24.23 -19.42 4.26
C LEU A 23 -24.48 -20.85 4.76
N LYS A 24 -25.70 -21.34 4.51
CA LYS A 24 -26.06 -22.71 4.87
C LYS A 24 -25.08 -23.70 4.23
N GLU A 25 -24.74 -24.75 4.96
CA GLU A 25 -24.06 -25.92 4.42
C GLU A 25 -24.77 -26.34 3.12
N ASP A 26 -23.99 -26.66 2.09
CA ASP A 26 -24.39 -26.98 0.70
C ASP A 26 -24.59 -25.81 -0.29
N ILE A 27 -24.46 -24.53 0.10
CA ILE A 27 -24.50 -23.41 -0.87
C ILE A 27 -23.14 -23.19 -1.56
N VAL A 28 -22.04 -23.38 -0.83
CA VAL A 28 -20.67 -23.13 -1.31
C VAL A 28 -19.79 -24.34 -1.00
N ASP A 29 -19.41 -25.08 -2.03
CA ASP A 29 -18.49 -26.22 -1.90
C ASP A 29 -17.06 -25.80 -1.54
N SER A 30 -16.57 -24.72 -2.16
CA SER A 30 -15.24 -24.19 -1.91
C SER A 30 -15.12 -22.74 -2.38
N TYR A 31 -14.15 -22.01 -1.83
CA TYR A 31 -13.80 -20.67 -2.28
C TYR A 31 -12.29 -20.48 -2.29
N THR A 32 -11.79 -19.67 -3.21
CA THR A 32 -10.38 -19.29 -3.30
C THR A 32 -10.28 -17.78 -3.32
N VAL A 33 -9.47 -17.22 -2.42
CA VAL A 33 -9.14 -15.80 -2.43
C VAL A 33 -7.84 -15.63 -3.21
N SER A 34 -7.95 -15.05 -4.40
CA SER A 34 -6.78 -14.68 -5.20
C SER A 34 -6.54 -13.19 -4.99
N PRO A 35 -5.39 -12.76 -4.43
CA PRO A 35 -5.05 -11.36 -4.43
C PRO A 35 -4.97 -10.89 -5.88
N VAL A 36 -5.65 -9.79 -6.21
CA VAL A 36 -5.41 -9.11 -7.49
C VAL A 36 -3.97 -8.64 -7.41
N GLU A 37 -3.06 -9.35 -8.07
CA GLU A 37 -1.65 -8.98 -8.11
C GLU A 37 -1.54 -7.59 -8.74
N CYS A 38 -1.51 -6.55 -7.91
CA CYS A 38 -0.89 -5.30 -8.29
C CYS A 38 0.61 -5.64 -8.38
N LYS A 39 1.04 -6.10 -9.57
CA LYS A 39 2.44 -6.44 -9.88
C LYS A 39 3.28 -5.18 -9.93
N ASP A 40 3.39 -4.50 -8.81
CA ASP A 40 4.41 -3.50 -8.63
C ASP A 40 5.66 -4.22 -8.14
N ALA A 41 6.51 -4.61 -9.11
CA ALA A 41 7.76 -5.33 -8.89
C ALA A 41 8.72 -4.64 -7.91
N PHE A 42 8.46 -3.37 -7.56
CA PHE A 42 9.28 -2.58 -6.66
C PHE A 42 8.55 -2.19 -5.36
N TYR A 43 7.34 -2.72 -5.09
CA TYR A 43 6.58 -2.40 -3.89
C TYR A 43 7.39 -2.63 -2.61
N ASP A 44 7.95 -3.83 -2.43
CA ASP A 44 8.71 -4.16 -1.22
C ASP A 44 9.99 -3.32 -1.10
N THR A 45 10.65 -3.07 -2.24
CA THR A 45 11.84 -2.20 -2.29
C THR A 45 11.51 -0.77 -1.87
N ARG A 46 10.42 -0.19 -2.38
CA ARG A 46 9.98 1.17 -2.00
C ARG A 46 9.50 1.22 -0.56
N LYS A 47 8.77 0.21 -0.08
CA LYS A 47 8.31 0.11 1.31
C LYS A 47 9.48 0.08 2.28
N LYS A 48 10.51 -0.73 2.00
CA LYS A 48 11.74 -0.80 2.81
C LYS A 48 12.49 0.54 2.79
N ARG A 49 12.62 1.18 1.62
CA ARG A 49 13.26 2.50 1.51
C ARG A 49 12.53 3.57 2.31
N LEU A 50 11.19 3.61 2.25
CA LEU A 50 10.37 4.55 3.02
C LEU A 50 10.50 4.35 4.53
N GLN A 51 10.50 3.09 4.98
CA GLN A 51 10.71 2.78 6.40
C GLN A 51 12.09 3.24 6.88
N GLN A 52 13.13 3.05 6.06
CA GLN A 52 14.47 3.51 6.39
C GLN A 52 14.53 5.05 6.44
N LEU A 53 13.98 5.73 5.43
CA LEU A 53 13.92 7.19 5.39
C LEU A 53 13.20 7.75 6.64
N ARG A 54 12.09 7.12 7.04
CA ARG A 54 11.36 7.52 8.25
C ARG A 54 12.21 7.35 9.51
N LYS A 55 12.99 6.27 9.62
CA LYS A 55 13.91 6.06 10.75
C LYS A 55 15.02 7.10 10.75
N ASP A 56 15.59 7.40 9.58
CA ASP A 56 16.68 8.36 9.44
C ASP A 56 16.22 9.80 9.75
N ILE A 57 14.98 10.16 9.39
CA ILE A 57 14.37 11.44 9.80
C ILE A 57 14.15 11.46 11.31
N LYS A 58 13.58 10.40 11.89
CA LYS A 58 13.31 10.32 13.33
C LYS A 58 14.58 10.34 14.17
N SER A 59 15.68 9.78 13.68
CA SER A 59 16.98 9.79 14.35
C SER A 59 17.78 11.07 14.13
N GLY A 60 17.27 12.01 13.32
CA GLY A 60 17.98 13.24 12.95
C GLY A 60 19.15 13.04 11.99
N LYS A 61 19.33 11.82 11.45
CA LYS A 61 20.37 11.52 10.45
C LYS A 61 20.07 12.18 9.11
N VAL A 62 18.80 12.32 8.78
CA VAL A 62 18.30 13.06 7.61
C VAL A 62 17.41 14.17 8.13
N THR A 63 17.74 15.41 7.81
CA THR A 63 16.84 16.53 8.08
C THR A 63 15.59 16.40 7.22
N MET A 64 14.43 16.71 7.80
CA MET A 64 13.23 16.89 6.99
C MET A 64 13.54 18.03 6.01
N TYR A 65 13.31 17.81 4.72
CA TYR A 65 13.69 18.78 3.69
C TYR A 65 12.96 20.09 3.97
N ASP A 66 13.73 21.14 4.28
CA ASP A 66 13.18 22.48 4.50
C ASP A 66 13.03 23.14 3.13
N PHE A 67 11.78 23.19 2.68
CA PHE A 67 11.44 23.72 1.37
C PHE A 67 11.75 25.22 1.28
N ASP A 68 11.60 25.96 2.37
CA ASP A 68 11.81 27.41 2.39
C ASP A 68 13.31 27.72 2.23
N THR A 69 14.16 27.05 3.02
CA THR A 69 15.62 27.18 2.92
C THR A 69 16.14 26.78 1.53
N SER A 70 15.61 25.68 0.97
CA SER A 70 16.03 25.21 -0.35
C SER A 70 15.62 26.15 -1.49
N THR A 71 14.47 26.83 -1.34
CA THR A 71 13.98 27.80 -2.32
C THR A 71 14.79 29.09 -2.25
N ASP A 72 15.10 29.55 -1.04
CA ASP A 72 15.94 30.74 -0.83
C ASP A 72 17.36 30.55 -1.39
N ASP A 73 17.95 29.37 -1.20
CA ASP A 73 19.28 29.05 -1.75
C ASP A 73 19.26 29.00 -3.28
N LEU A 74 18.23 28.39 -3.88
CA LEU A 74 18.04 28.37 -5.33
C LEU A 74 17.86 29.78 -5.91
N MET A 75 17.10 30.64 -5.23
CA MET A 75 16.88 32.02 -5.66
C MET A 75 18.16 32.86 -5.59
N LYS A 76 19.04 32.60 -4.60
CA LYS A 76 20.37 33.24 -4.52
C LYS A 76 21.29 32.79 -5.65
N GLU A 77 21.31 31.50 -5.99
CA GLU A 77 22.10 30.99 -7.12
C GLU A 77 21.67 31.60 -8.45
N LEU A 78 20.37 31.77 -8.68
CA LEU A 78 19.85 32.36 -9.92
C LEU A 78 20.05 33.88 -10.04
N GLN A 79 20.35 34.55 -8.93
CA GLN A 79 20.64 35.99 -8.90
C GLN A 79 22.15 36.31 -9.03
N ALA A 80 23.02 35.30 -9.00
CA ALA A 80 24.47 35.41 -9.18
C ALA A 80 24.88 35.27 -10.66
#